data_AF-A0A962Y4P6-F1
#
_entry.id   AF-A0A962Y4P6-F1
#
_cell.length_a   1.000
_cell.length_b   1.000
_cell.length_c   1.000
_cell.angle_alpha   90.00
_cell.angle_beta   90.00
_cell.angle_gamma   90.00
#
_symmetry.space_group_name_H-M   'P 1'
#
loop_
_entity.id
_entity.type
_entity.pdbx_description
1 polymer ?
#
loop_
_entity_poly.entity_id
_entity_poly.type
_entity_poly.pdbx_seq_one_letter_code
_entity_poly.pdbx_strand_id
1 'polypeptide(L)'
;MSTIKLVTEVPGPNSVALVARRDAAVSRGSARLTGIAVASGDGATVTDVDGNTFLDFAGGIGTLAVGHAPPAVVDAIRDQAGRLIHMCSIVSTYAPYVEVCERLNACAPGDFA
;
A
#
# COMPACT_ATOMS: atom_id res chain seq x y z
N MET A 1 -2.08 -5.31 24.53
CA MET A 1 -3.14 -4.59 23.79
C MET A 1 -3.71 -5.53 22.74
N SER A 2 -5.01 -5.49 22.48
CA SER A 2 -5.64 -6.36 21.46
C SER A 2 -5.26 -5.88 20.06
N THR A 3 -4.76 -6.78 19.20
CA THR A 3 -4.40 -6.51 17.80
C THR A 3 -5.61 -6.15 16.93
N ILE A 4 -6.80 -6.64 17.30
CA ILE A 4 -8.08 -6.28 16.70
C ILE A 4 -8.86 -5.39 17.66
N LYS A 5 -9.43 -4.29 17.18
CA LYS A 5 -10.22 -3.38 18.02
C LYS A 5 -11.38 -2.82 17.22
N LEU A 6 -12.61 -3.17 17.60
CA LEU A 6 -13.83 -2.62 17.00
C LEU A 6 -14.44 -1.62 17.98
N VAL A 7 -14.68 -0.40 17.52
CA VAL A 7 -15.25 0.72 18.30
C VAL A 7 -16.56 1.23 17.71
N THR A 8 -16.92 0.78 16.50
CA THR A 8 -18.21 1.01 15.86
C THR A 8 -18.75 -0.29 15.26
N GLU A 9 -19.97 -0.22 14.72
CA GLU A 9 -20.43 -1.20 13.73
C GLU A 9 -19.49 -1.20 12.51
N VAL A 10 -19.43 -2.32 11.79
CA VAL A 10 -18.58 -2.47 10.60
C VAL A 10 -19.46 -2.78 9.39
N PRO A 11 -19.51 -1.90 8.37
CA PRO A 11 -18.80 -0.62 8.25
C PRO A 11 -19.36 0.47 9.18
N GLY A 12 -18.49 1.35 9.69
CA GLY A 12 -18.93 2.49 10.49
C GLY A 12 -19.51 3.63 9.63
N PRO A 13 -20.12 4.65 10.27
CA PRO A 13 -20.83 5.72 9.56
C PRO A 13 -19.92 6.52 8.61
N ASN A 14 -18.65 6.75 8.95
CA ASN A 14 -17.72 7.46 8.07
C ASN A 14 -17.31 6.61 6.87
N SER A 15 -17.11 5.30 7.08
CA SER A 15 -16.89 4.35 5.98
C SER A 15 -18.07 4.32 5.02
N VAL A 16 -19.30 4.23 5.54
CA VAL A 16 -20.54 4.27 4.72
C VAL A 16 -20.60 5.56 3.89
N ALA A 17 -20.37 6.72 4.51
CA ALA A 17 -20.41 8.01 3.82
C ALA A 17 -19.34 8.14 2.73
N LEU A 18 -18.11 7.70 3.01
CA LEU A 18 -17.01 7.75 2.04
C LEU A 18 -17.22 6.78 0.87
N VAL A 19 -17.74 5.58 1.16
CA VAL A 19 -18.11 4.59 0.14
C VAL A 19 -19.24 5.10 -0.75
N ALA A 20 -20.25 5.79 -0.21
CA ALA A 20 -21.30 6.39 -1.01
C ALA A 20 -20.74 7.45 -1.98
N ARG A 21 -19.80 8.30 -1.52
CA ARG A 21 -19.09 9.26 -2.38
C ARG A 21 -18.29 8.56 -3.48
N ARG A 22 -17.60 7.46 -3.17
CA ARG A 22 -16.89 6.63 -4.16
C ARG A 22 -17.86 6.08 -5.20
N ASP A 23 -19.00 5.52 -4.77
CA ASP A 23 -19.97 4.90 -5.68
C ASP A 23 -20.59 5.91 -6.65
N ALA A 24 -20.71 7.17 -6.25
CA ALA A 24 -21.12 8.26 -7.13
C ALA A 24 -20.01 8.71 -8.11
N ALA A 25 -18.73 8.47 -7.79
CA ALA A 25 -17.59 9.01 -8.54
C ALA A 25 -16.85 7.97 -9.41
N VAL A 26 -16.99 6.68 -9.10
CA VAL A 26 -16.20 5.59 -9.72
C VAL A 26 -17.10 4.66 -10.52
N SER A 27 -16.61 4.19 -11.68
CA SER A 27 -17.32 3.19 -12.48
C SER A 27 -17.62 1.92 -11.69
N ARG A 28 -18.84 1.40 -11.86
CA ARG A 28 -19.31 0.16 -11.22
C ARG A 28 -18.48 -1.09 -11.55
N GLY A 29 -17.73 -1.07 -12.67
CA GLY A 29 -16.83 -2.16 -13.04
C GLY A 29 -15.62 -2.32 -12.11
N SER A 30 -15.26 -1.26 -11.36
CA SER A 30 -14.25 -1.34 -10.30
C SER A 30 -14.91 -1.81 -9.00
N ALA A 31 -15.18 -3.12 -8.93
CA ALA A 31 -15.79 -3.74 -7.75
C ALA A 31 -14.83 -3.74 -6.55
N ARG A 32 -15.40 -3.79 -5.34
CA ARG A 32 -14.68 -3.90 -4.06
C ARG A 32 -15.22 -5.08 -3.27
N LEU A 33 -14.38 -5.68 -2.42
CA LEU A 33 -14.76 -6.81 -1.59
C LEU A 33 -15.36 -6.41 -0.23
N THR A 34 -15.04 -5.21 0.26
CA THR A 34 -15.44 -4.73 1.59
C THR A 34 -16.11 -3.37 1.54
N GLY A 35 -16.91 -3.05 2.55
CA GLY A 35 -17.54 -1.74 2.74
C GLY A 35 -16.78 -0.79 3.66
N ILE A 36 -15.62 -1.19 4.17
CA ILE A 36 -14.79 -0.35 5.05
C ILE A 36 -13.98 0.64 4.22
N ALA A 37 -13.72 1.82 4.77
CA ALA A 37 -12.77 2.76 4.17
C ALA A 37 -11.53 2.90 5.06
N VAL A 38 -10.35 2.59 4.53
CA VAL A 38 -9.10 2.51 5.29
C VAL A 38 -8.49 3.91 5.46
N ALA A 39 -8.06 4.22 6.69
CA ALA A 39 -7.37 5.48 7.04
C ALA A 39 -5.86 5.29 7.17
N SER A 40 -5.43 4.17 7.77
CA SER A 40 -4.00 3.86 7.98
C SER A 40 -3.77 2.35 8.04
N GLY A 41 -2.51 1.94 7.91
CA GLY A 41 -2.10 0.57 8.17
C GLY A 41 -0.66 0.51 8.65
N ASP A 42 -0.37 -0.48 9.48
CA ASP A 42 0.96 -0.77 10.02
C ASP A 42 1.14 -2.29 10.18
N GLY A 43 2.29 -2.81 9.79
CA GLY A 43 2.53 -4.25 9.69
C GLY A 43 1.39 -4.96 8.93
N ALA A 44 0.72 -5.89 9.62
CA ALA A 44 -0.43 -6.65 9.12
C ALA A 44 -1.78 -6.11 9.63
N THR A 45 -1.84 -4.88 10.11
CA THR A 45 -3.06 -4.25 10.61
C THR A 45 -3.50 -3.09 9.75
N VAL A 46 -4.81 -2.92 9.62
CA VAL A 46 -5.44 -1.76 8.98
C VAL A 46 -6.43 -1.13 9.93
N THR A 47 -6.44 0.20 9.98
CA THR A 47 -7.42 0.98 10.74
C THR A 47 -8.32 1.74 9.77
N ASP A 48 -9.63 1.58 9.89
CA ASP A 48 -10.61 2.30 9.09
C ASP A 48 -10.79 3.76 9.57
N VAL A 49 -11.54 4.54 8.80
CA VAL A 49 -11.87 5.95 9.10
C VAL A 49 -12.79 6.12 10.31
N ASP A 50 -13.30 5.03 10.87
CA ASP A 50 -14.13 5.00 12.08
C ASP A 50 -13.32 4.58 13.32
N GLY A 51 -12.03 4.23 13.15
CA GLY A 51 -11.12 3.82 14.21
C GLY A 51 -11.14 2.33 14.54
N ASN A 52 -11.84 1.50 13.76
CA ASN A 52 -11.77 0.06 13.89
C ASN A 52 -10.46 -0.46 13.31
N THR A 53 -9.77 -1.34 14.04
CA THR A 53 -8.52 -1.99 13.62
C THR A 53 -8.75 -3.47 13.35
N PHE A 54 -8.32 -3.93 12.18
CA PHE A 54 -8.47 -5.28 11.65
C PHE A 54 -7.11 -5.90 11.33
N LEU A 55 -7.07 -7.23 11.21
CA LEU A 55 -5.96 -7.95 10.59
C LEU A 55 -6.15 -8.04 9.08
N ASP A 56 -5.11 -7.73 8.30
CA ASP A 56 -5.09 -7.89 6.85
C ASP A 56 -4.59 -9.29 6.46
N PHE A 57 -5.51 -10.13 6.00
CA PHE A 57 -5.22 -11.44 5.40
C PHE A 57 -5.18 -11.42 3.86
N ALA A 58 -5.44 -10.27 3.24
CA ALA A 58 -5.35 -10.08 1.80
C ALA A 58 -3.94 -9.67 1.35
N GLY A 59 -3.21 -8.92 2.18
CA GLY A 59 -1.82 -8.52 1.93
C GLY A 59 -1.66 -7.72 0.63
N GLY A 60 -2.68 -6.95 0.24
CA GLY A 60 -2.71 -6.25 -1.05
C GLY A 60 -2.51 -7.17 -2.25
N ILE A 61 -3.17 -8.34 -2.26
CA ILE A 61 -3.05 -9.35 -3.32
C ILE A 61 -1.57 -9.78 -3.49
N GLY A 62 -0.91 -10.04 -2.35
CA GLY A 62 0.50 -10.47 -2.30
C GLY A 62 1.55 -9.36 -2.44
N THR A 63 1.15 -8.10 -2.61
CA THR A 63 2.09 -6.97 -2.79
C THR A 63 2.73 -6.54 -1.47
N LEU A 64 1.99 -6.59 -0.37
CA LEU A 64 2.37 -5.98 0.92
C LEU A 64 3.16 -6.94 1.82
N ALA A 65 4.13 -7.68 1.25
CA ALA A 65 4.93 -8.65 1.99
C ALA A 65 5.70 -8.05 3.18
N VAL A 66 6.06 -6.77 3.11
CA VAL A 66 6.77 -6.03 4.17
C VAL A 66 5.83 -5.18 5.05
N GLY A 67 4.52 -5.20 4.81
CA GLY A 67 3.50 -4.43 5.53
C GLY A 67 3.01 -3.17 4.79
N HIS A 68 2.00 -2.50 5.37
CA HIS A 68 1.31 -1.37 4.73
C HIS A 68 2.14 -0.07 4.63
N ALA A 69 2.96 0.25 5.63
CA ALA A 69 3.77 1.48 5.66
C ALA A 69 5.11 1.30 6.39
N PRO A 70 6.04 0.48 5.88
CA PRO A 70 7.32 0.23 6.54
C PRO A 70 8.16 1.52 6.59
N PRO A 71 8.70 1.94 7.75
CA PRO A 71 9.42 3.21 7.89
C PRO A 71 10.55 3.39 6.85
N ALA A 72 11.37 2.37 6.64
CA ALA A 72 12.47 2.41 5.68
C ALA A 72 12.00 2.66 4.22
N VAL A 73 10.82 2.15 3.84
CA VAL A 73 10.25 2.37 2.51
C VAL A 73 9.67 3.79 2.41
N VAL A 74 8.94 4.23 3.43
CA VAL A 74 8.34 5.58 3.49
C VAL A 74 9.43 6.64 3.40
N ASP A 75 10.51 6.50 4.16
CA ASP A 75 11.60 7.45 4.19
C ASP A 75 12.36 7.46 2.85
N ALA A 76 12.66 6.30 2.26
CA ALA A 76 13.28 6.22 0.94
C ALA A 76 12.44 6.89 -0.17
N ILE A 77 11.12 6.75 -0.13
CA ILE A 77 10.21 7.44 -1.06
C ILE A 77 10.27 8.95 -0.86
N ARG A 78 10.21 9.43 0.40
CA ARG A 78 10.26 10.88 0.71
C ARG A 78 11.56 11.50 0.23
N ASP A 79 12.69 10.87 0.52
CA ASP A 79 14.02 11.35 0.13
C ASP A 79 14.21 11.37 -1.39
N GLN A 80 13.69 10.35 -2.09
CA GLN A 80 13.75 10.32 -3.55
C GLN A 80 12.84 11.36 -4.19
N ALA A 81 11.59 11.48 -3.72
CA ALA A 81 10.63 12.43 -4.25
C ALA A 81 11.08 13.89 -4.08
N GLY A 82 11.82 14.19 -3.00
CA GLY A 82 12.44 15.50 -2.79
C GLY A 82 13.56 15.85 -3.79
N ARG A 83 14.09 14.87 -4.52
CA ARG A 83 15.20 15.05 -5.48
C ARG A 83 14.75 14.88 -6.93
N LEU A 84 14.02 13.81 -7.22
CA LEU A 84 13.61 13.44 -8.57
C LEU A 84 12.42 12.46 -8.54
N ILE A 85 11.32 12.82 -9.22
CA ILE A 85 10.15 11.94 -9.36
C ILE A 85 10.25 11.05 -10.61
N HIS A 86 10.70 11.60 -11.74
CA HIS A 86 10.77 10.85 -13.00
C HIS A 86 11.77 11.46 -13.99
N MET A 87 12.59 10.63 -14.62
CA MET A 87 13.50 10.99 -15.72
C MET A 87 13.64 9.84 -16.72
N CYS A 88 12.52 9.15 -17.03
CA CYS A 88 12.38 8.08 -18.04
C CYS A 88 13.66 7.25 -18.29
N SER A 89 13.73 6.00 -17.80
CA SER A 89 14.96 5.20 -17.82
C SER A 89 15.58 4.95 -19.21
N ILE A 90 14.84 5.12 -20.30
CA ILE A 90 15.37 5.02 -21.68
C ILE A 90 15.96 6.34 -22.20
N VAL A 91 15.75 7.44 -21.49
CA VAL A 91 16.26 8.79 -21.80
C VAL A 91 17.51 9.09 -20.96
N SER A 92 17.52 8.73 -19.69
CA SER A 92 18.67 8.94 -18.81
C SER A 92 18.76 7.91 -17.68
N THR A 93 19.94 7.84 -17.07
CA THR A 93 20.28 6.88 -16.02
C THR A 93 20.30 7.55 -14.65
N TYR A 94 19.79 6.86 -13.64
CA TYR A 94 19.80 7.29 -12.24
C TYR A 94 20.08 6.09 -11.34
N ALA A 95 20.86 6.32 -10.28
CA ALA A 95 21.41 5.25 -9.43
C ALA A 95 20.34 4.26 -8.92
N PRO A 96 19.15 4.69 -8.43
CA PRO A 96 18.13 3.75 -7.96
C PRO A 96 17.65 2.73 -9.01
N TYR A 97 17.69 3.08 -10.31
CA TYR A 97 17.33 2.14 -11.39
C TYR A 97 18.39 1.05 -11.54
N VAL A 98 19.68 1.42 -11.52
CA VAL A 98 20.78 0.47 -11.62
C VAL A 98 20.80 -0.44 -10.39
N GLU A 99 20.69 0.13 -9.19
CA GLU A 99 20.70 -0.61 -7.92
C GLU A 99 19.57 -1.65 -7.83
N VAL A 100 18.36 -1.35 -8.32
CA VAL A 100 17.27 -2.33 -8.32
C VAL A 100 17.54 -3.46 -9.32
N CYS A 101 18.10 -3.17 -10.49
CA CYS A 101 18.49 -4.18 -11.47
C CYS A 101 19.58 -5.12 -10.90
N GLU A 102 20.60 -4.57 -10.25
CA GLU A 102 21.66 -5.35 -9.60
C GLU A 102 21.10 -6.29 -8.52
N ARG A 103 20.20 -5.79 -7.67
CA ARG A 103 19.55 -6.60 -6.63
C ARG A 103 18.68 -7.71 -7.22
N LEU A 104 17.92 -7.41 -8.26
CA LEU A 104 17.08 -8.41 -8.93
C LEU A 104 17.93 -9.52 -9.57
N ASN A 105 19.03 -9.15 -10.24
CA ASN A 105 19.96 -10.11 -10.81
C ASN A 105 20.57 -11.03 -9.74
N ALA A 106 20.96 -10.47 -8.59
CA ALA A 106 21.52 -11.24 -7.48
C ALA A 106 20.50 -12.17 -6.79
N CYS A 107 19.21 -11.85 -6.83
CA CYS A 107 18.14 -12.68 -6.24
C CYS A 107 17.59 -13.75 -7.18
N ALA A 108 17.77 -13.60 -8.50
CA ALA A 108 17.27 -14.55 -9.47
C ALA A 108 18.05 -15.89 -9.37
N PRO A 109 17.36 -17.05 -9.40
CA PRO A 109 18.05 -18.33 -9.36
C PRO A 109 18.76 -18.64 -10.69
N GLY A 110 20.02 -19.04 -10.63
CA GLY A 110 20.81 -19.48 -11.79
C GLY A 110 22.17 -18.78 -11.88
N ASP A 111 23.11 -19.42 -12.58
CA ASP A 111 24.42 -18.82 -12.89
C ASP A 111 24.32 -18.15 -14.27
N PHE A 112 23.91 -16.89 -14.27
CA PHE A 112 23.82 -16.08 -15.49
C PHE A 112 25.21 -15.58 -15.87
N ALA A 113 25.92 -16.36 -16.69
CA ALA A 113 27.23 -16.06 -17.26
C ALA A 113 27.17 -15.11 -18.46
#